data_AF-A0AAD8WJR4-F1
#
_entry.id   AF-A0AAD8WJR4-F1
#
_cell.length_a   1.000
_cell.length_b   1.000
_cell.length_c   1.000
_cell.angle_alpha   90.00
_cell.angle_beta   90.00
_cell.angle_gamma   90.00
#
_symmetry.space_group_name_H-M   'P 1'
#
loop_
_entity.id
_entity.type
_entity.pdbx_description
1 polymer ?
#
loop_
_entity_poly.entity_id
_entity_poly.type
_entity_poly.pdbx_seq_one_letter_code
_entity_poly.pdbx_strand_id
1 'polypeptide(L)'
;MSPPPPVIPREAWAGCSVILDINDGGRVIFRRLTRRATVNIGGRECSLQPLVGRPFGSIFRVEPCQGEPGKGKSFFGCLVSCADAPPPDHYDDDGDDAIDNDDVGGDGDDDDDDDDDDDARDDDDTQHSKELDENRDNRSLIDNNTAQALSGNDIETMKRNGVSGNTIVEALIANSSTFGKKTLQSQEKYKLKKQKKHAPKLLLRRPSTRSICETNSKKDADKIGPPRFMRLDVLSLLLSMANVGAYSDVLVVDMVGGLVVGAVAERLGGTGYVCSTYFGPSPNSIDIIRQYNFSTDVTSRIVQSPFSDLCSFRNSGNTSCVLSDTIQVEGVGPSDVSDEITQSYLAQPVDVATISAENVQPIDVEVSEP
;
A
#
# COMPACT_ATOMS: atom_id res chain seq x y z
N MET A 1 22.30 26.47 -14.25
CA MET A 1 21.18 26.23 -13.33
C MET A 1 20.83 24.77 -13.43
N SER A 2 20.88 24.02 -12.32
CA SER A 2 20.36 22.65 -12.28
C SER A 2 18.86 22.67 -12.61
N PRO A 3 18.33 21.69 -13.35
CA PRO A 3 16.89 21.60 -13.58
C PRO A 3 16.17 21.52 -12.22
N PRO A 4 14.97 22.12 -12.10
CA PRO A 4 14.18 21.99 -10.88
C PRO A 4 13.89 20.51 -10.63
N PRO A 5 13.83 20.08 -9.35
CA PRO A 5 13.52 18.69 -9.02
C PRO A 5 12.17 18.29 -9.62
N PRO A 6 12.02 17.04 -10.08
CA PRO A 6 10.79 16.58 -10.69
C PRO A 6 9.62 16.74 -9.72
N VAL A 7 8.56 17.42 -10.16
CA VAL A 7 7.36 17.67 -9.35
C VAL A 7 6.65 16.35 -9.11
N ILE A 8 6.58 15.95 -7.85
CA ILE A 8 5.81 14.79 -7.42
C ILE A 8 4.31 15.11 -7.54
N PRO A 9 3.54 14.40 -8.36
CA PRO A 9 2.10 14.65 -8.48
C PRO A 9 1.39 14.35 -7.15
N ARG A 10 0.64 15.33 -6.63
CA ARG A 10 -0.18 15.19 -5.42
C ARG A 10 -1.58 14.68 -5.69
N GLU A 11 -2.02 14.76 -6.93
CA GLU A 11 -3.33 14.34 -7.39
C GLU A 11 -3.21 13.19 -8.39
N ALA A 12 -4.26 12.38 -8.49
CA ALA A 12 -4.35 11.34 -9.50
C ALA A 12 -4.71 11.92 -10.86
N TRP A 13 -4.13 11.40 -11.94
CA TRP A 13 -4.34 11.89 -13.30
C TRP A 13 -4.76 10.77 -14.25
N ALA A 14 -5.30 11.14 -15.41
CA ALA A 14 -5.66 10.18 -16.43
C ALA A 14 -4.42 9.42 -16.93
N GLY A 15 -4.47 8.10 -16.85
CA GLY A 15 -3.42 7.18 -17.27
C GLY A 15 -2.45 6.77 -16.17
N CYS A 16 -2.54 7.32 -14.95
CA CYS A 16 -1.67 6.93 -13.85
C CYS A 16 -2.08 5.59 -13.24
N SER A 17 -1.12 4.87 -12.70
CA SER A 17 -1.34 3.74 -11.81
C SER A 17 -1.70 4.26 -10.42
N VAL A 18 -2.68 3.63 -9.76
CA VAL A 18 -3.11 3.97 -8.40
C VAL A 18 -3.30 2.70 -7.60
N ILE A 19 -3.22 2.85 -6.28
CA ILE A 19 -3.55 1.80 -5.33
C ILE A 19 -4.94 2.11 -4.76
N LEU A 20 -5.86 1.17 -4.95
CA LEU A 20 -7.21 1.21 -4.43
C LEU A 20 -7.23 0.39 -3.14
N ASP A 21 -7.30 1.07 -2.00
CA ASP A 21 -7.40 0.43 -0.70
C ASP A 21 -8.87 0.39 -0.23
N ILE A 22 -9.44 -0.81 -0.19
CA ILE A 22 -10.85 -1.03 0.14
C ILE A 22 -10.94 -1.49 1.59
N ASN A 23 -11.73 -0.76 2.38
CA ASN A 23 -11.97 -1.03 3.80
C ASN A 23 -10.67 -1.15 4.63
N ASP A 24 -9.81 -0.14 4.53
CA ASP A 24 -8.61 0.06 5.37
C ASP A 24 -7.68 -1.16 5.42
N GLY A 25 -7.26 -1.62 4.26
CA GLY A 25 -6.35 -2.75 4.11
C GLY A 25 -7.05 -4.10 3.95
N GLY A 26 -8.39 -4.13 3.91
CA GLY A 26 -9.16 -5.36 3.69
C GLY A 26 -8.95 -5.96 2.31
N ARG A 27 -8.88 -5.14 1.26
CA ARG A 27 -8.50 -5.55 -0.09
C ARG A 27 -7.79 -4.40 -0.78
N VAL A 28 -6.59 -4.65 -1.28
CA VAL A 28 -5.77 -3.64 -1.95
C VAL A 28 -5.53 -4.04 -3.40
N ILE A 29 -5.76 -3.13 -4.35
CA ILE A 29 -5.75 -3.42 -5.78
C ILE A 29 -4.99 -2.35 -6.56
N PHE A 30 -4.11 -2.76 -7.47
CA PHE A 30 -3.52 -1.85 -8.45
C PHE A 30 -4.43 -1.64 -9.65
N ARG A 31 -4.65 -0.39 -10.04
CA ARG A 31 -5.35 -0.05 -11.28
C ARG A 31 -4.72 1.12 -11.99
N ARG A 32 -4.68 1.04 -13.32
CA ARG A 32 -4.39 2.19 -14.18
C ARG A 32 -5.69 2.95 -14.44
N LEU A 33 -5.71 4.25 -14.15
CA LEU A 33 -6.86 5.13 -14.35
C LEU A 33 -7.06 5.43 -15.83
N THR A 34 -7.84 4.61 -16.52
CA THR A 34 -8.29 4.90 -17.89
C THR A 34 -9.76 5.32 -17.88
N ARG A 35 -10.25 5.96 -18.94
CA ARG A 35 -11.66 6.42 -19.04
C ARG A 35 -12.69 5.29 -18.85
N ARG A 36 -12.29 4.03 -19.11
CA ARG A 36 -13.15 2.84 -18.99
C ARG A 36 -12.78 1.98 -17.79
N ALA A 37 -11.89 2.44 -16.92
CA ALA A 37 -11.43 1.65 -15.79
C ALA A 37 -12.55 1.51 -14.75
N THR A 38 -12.89 0.26 -14.43
CA THR A 38 -13.87 -0.09 -13.41
C THR A 38 -13.26 -1.01 -12.35
N VAL A 39 -13.90 -1.05 -11.19
CA VAL A 39 -13.54 -1.95 -10.09
C VAL A 39 -14.80 -2.48 -9.43
N ASN A 40 -14.79 -3.75 -9.02
CA ASN A 40 -15.88 -4.32 -8.22
C ASN A 40 -15.62 -4.08 -6.73
N ILE A 41 -16.49 -3.31 -6.09
CA ILE A 41 -16.46 -3.01 -4.65
C ILE A 41 -17.82 -3.38 -4.06
N GLY A 42 -17.83 -4.27 -3.07
CA GLY A 42 -19.06 -4.67 -2.38
C GLY A 42 -20.12 -5.31 -3.30
N GLY A 43 -19.70 -5.94 -4.41
CA GLY A 43 -20.61 -6.55 -5.39
C GLY A 43 -21.14 -5.57 -6.45
N ARG A 44 -20.70 -4.30 -6.44
CA ARG A 44 -21.07 -3.29 -7.42
C ARG A 44 -19.90 -2.94 -8.31
N GLU A 45 -20.13 -2.83 -9.61
CA GLU A 45 -19.13 -2.32 -10.55
C GLU A 45 -19.11 -0.79 -10.51
N CYS A 46 -17.97 -0.21 -10.14
CA CYS A 46 -17.80 1.23 -9.95
C CYS A 46 -16.80 1.78 -10.98
N SER A 47 -17.15 2.91 -11.62
CA SER A 47 -16.23 3.66 -12.48
C SER A 47 -15.16 4.36 -11.65
N LEU A 48 -13.91 4.31 -12.10
CA LEU A 48 -12.78 5.00 -11.45
C LEU A 48 -12.57 6.43 -11.96
N GLN A 49 -13.39 6.90 -12.91
CA GLN A 49 -13.29 8.26 -13.45
C GLN A 49 -13.34 9.36 -12.38
N PRO A 50 -14.18 9.28 -11.32
CA PRO A 50 -14.23 10.31 -10.27
C PRO A 50 -12.95 10.49 -9.46
N LEU A 51 -12.00 9.54 -9.56
CA LEU A 51 -10.71 9.61 -8.87
C LEU A 51 -9.73 10.57 -9.57
N VAL A 52 -9.93 10.86 -10.85
CA VAL A 52 -9.05 11.74 -11.63
C VAL A 52 -9.23 13.18 -11.15
N GLY A 53 -8.12 13.87 -10.88
CA GLY A 53 -8.07 15.23 -10.32
C GLY A 53 -8.27 15.28 -8.81
N ARG A 54 -8.35 14.13 -8.12
CA ARG A 54 -8.48 14.09 -6.66
C ARG A 54 -7.12 13.84 -6.00
N PRO A 55 -6.85 14.47 -4.84
CA PRO A 55 -5.60 14.27 -4.13
C PRO A 55 -5.46 12.81 -3.66
N PHE A 56 -4.23 12.29 -3.70
CA PHE A 56 -3.94 11.02 -3.04
C PHE A 56 -4.23 11.15 -1.53
N GLY A 57 -4.84 10.13 -0.95
CA GLY A 57 -5.41 10.16 0.40
C GLY A 57 -6.92 10.38 0.43
N SER A 58 -7.54 10.77 -0.70
CA SER A 58 -8.99 10.96 -0.78
C SER A 58 -9.76 9.66 -0.50
N ILE A 59 -10.82 9.77 0.31
CA ILE A 59 -11.72 8.67 0.65
C ILE A 59 -13.01 8.82 -0.12
N PHE A 60 -13.49 7.72 -0.70
CA PHE A 60 -14.71 7.63 -1.46
C PHE A 60 -15.65 6.61 -0.82
N ARG A 61 -16.94 6.94 -0.80
CA ARG A 61 -18.00 5.97 -0.48
C ARG A 61 -18.57 5.43 -1.78
N VAL A 62 -19.01 4.18 -1.72
CA VAL A 62 -19.74 3.56 -2.83
C VAL A 62 -21.23 3.80 -2.62
N GLU A 63 -21.81 4.66 -3.43
CA GLU A 63 -23.25 4.91 -3.45
C GLU A 63 -23.91 4.18 -4.64
N PRO A 64 -25.18 3.76 -4.52
CA PRO A 64 -25.93 3.25 -5.65
C PRO A 64 -26.13 4.34 -6.71
N CYS A 65 -25.85 4.05 -7.98
CA CYS A 65 -26.20 4.96 -9.06
C CYS A 65 -27.73 5.04 -9.19
N GLN A 66 -28.33 6.19 -8.86
CA GLN A 66 -29.74 6.45 -9.20
C GLN A 66 -29.84 6.66 -10.71
N GLY A 67 -30.32 5.64 -11.41
CA GLY A 67 -30.66 5.74 -12.84
C GLY A 67 -32.15 6.00 -13.01
N GLU A 68 -32.52 6.78 -14.02
CA GLU A 68 -33.91 6.88 -14.50
C GLU A 68 -34.56 5.49 -14.66
N PRO A 69 -35.85 5.36 -14.33
CA PRO A 69 -36.56 4.08 -14.40
C PRO A 69 -36.55 3.54 -15.84
N GLY A 70 -36.00 2.34 -16.05
CA GLY A 70 -36.07 1.61 -17.32
C GLY A 70 -34.76 1.07 -17.90
N LYS A 71 -33.59 1.45 -17.36
CA LYS A 71 -32.31 0.82 -17.73
C LYS A 71 -31.80 0.00 -16.55
N GLY A 72 -31.67 -1.32 -16.71
CA GLY A 72 -31.24 -2.27 -15.67
C GLY A 72 -29.86 -1.97 -15.07
N LYS A 73 -29.81 -1.02 -14.13
CA LYS A 73 -28.59 -0.44 -13.54
C LYS A 73 -28.41 -0.80 -12.06
N SER A 74 -29.13 -1.78 -11.51
CA SER A 74 -29.05 -2.13 -10.07
C SER A 74 -27.66 -2.61 -9.60
N PHE A 75 -26.74 -2.88 -10.53
CA PHE A 75 -25.38 -3.36 -10.25
C PHE A 75 -24.28 -2.30 -10.32
N PHE A 76 -24.58 -1.07 -10.76
CA PHE A 76 -23.56 0.00 -10.86
C PHE A 76 -23.49 0.83 -9.59
N GLY A 77 -22.27 1.07 -9.11
CA GLY A 77 -21.96 1.98 -8.01
C GLY A 77 -21.30 3.26 -8.50
N CYS A 78 -21.57 4.37 -7.81
CA CYS A 78 -20.91 5.65 -7.97
C CYS A 78 -19.92 5.84 -6.82
N LEU A 79 -18.72 6.33 -7.13
CA LEU A 79 -17.77 6.76 -6.12
C LEU A 79 -18.05 8.23 -5.78
N VAL A 80 -18.50 8.47 -4.56
CA VAL A 80 -18.76 9.82 -4.04
C VAL A 80 -17.65 10.16 -3.05
N SER A 81 -16.99 11.30 -3.26
CA SER A 81 -15.96 11.79 -2.35
C SER A 81 -16.57 12.07 -0.97
N CYS A 82 -15.92 11.62 0.10
CA CYS A 82 -16.35 11.94 1.46
C CYS A 82 -16.25 13.44 1.78
N ALA A 83 -15.36 14.18 1.10
CA ALA A 83 -15.17 15.62 1.31
C ALA A 83 -16.24 16.46 0.59
N ASP A 84 -16.89 15.90 -0.44
CA ASP A 84 -17.99 16.58 -1.16
C ASP A 84 -19.38 16.16 -0.62
N ALA A 85 -19.41 15.31 0.41
CA ALA A 85 -20.66 14.96 1.07
C ALA A 85 -21.13 16.19 1.86
N PRO A 86 -22.42 16.59 1.76
CA PRO A 86 -22.94 17.63 2.64
C PRO A 86 -22.63 17.24 4.09
N PRO A 87 -22.17 18.20 4.93
CA PRO A 87 -22.06 17.95 6.35
C PRO A 87 -23.41 17.45 6.85
N PRO A 88 -23.43 16.46 7.76
CA PRO A 88 -24.69 15.93 8.28
C PRO A 88 -25.55 17.09 8.80
N ASP A 89 -26.74 17.20 8.23
CA ASP A 89 -27.79 18.11 8.65
C ASP A 89 -28.09 17.79 10.14
N HIS A 90 -28.01 18.82 11.00
CA HIS A 90 -27.90 18.79 12.48
C HIS A 90 -26.50 18.50 13.04
N TYR A 91 -25.66 19.54 13.01
CA TYR A 91 -24.96 19.91 14.25
C TYR A 91 -25.92 20.84 14.98
N ASP A 92 -26.32 20.47 16.18
CA ASP A 92 -26.98 21.40 17.08
C ASP A 92 -26.01 22.57 17.30
N ASP A 93 -26.46 23.72 16.80
CA ASP A 93 -25.91 25.05 16.97
C ASP A 93 -25.86 25.38 18.47
N ASP A 94 -24.65 25.43 19.03
CA ASP A 94 -24.40 26.18 20.26
C ASP A 94 -22.93 26.67 20.23
N GLY A 95 -22.77 27.96 19.93
CA GLY A 95 -21.65 28.75 20.44
C GLY A 95 -20.52 29.05 19.45
N ASP A 96 -20.64 30.22 18.83
CA ASP A 96 -19.52 31.00 18.30
C ASP A 96 -18.36 31.09 19.32
N ASP A 97 -17.12 31.01 18.84
CA ASP A 97 -16.14 32.08 19.08
C ASP A 97 -14.94 31.93 18.15
N ALA A 98 -14.80 32.93 17.28
CA ALA A 98 -13.60 33.17 16.50
C ALA A 98 -12.44 33.51 17.44
N ILE A 99 -11.31 32.83 17.30
CA ILE A 99 -10.05 33.31 17.88
C ILE A 99 -9.08 33.63 16.74
N ASP A 100 -8.76 34.92 16.67
CA ASP A 100 -7.72 35.55 15.87
C ASP A 100 -6.38 34.83 16.03
N ASN A 101 -5.69 34.63 14.90
CA ASN A 101 -4.29 34.22 14.88
C ASN A 101 -3.42 35.45 14.58
N ASP A 102 -3.01 36.13 15.65
CA ASP A 102 -1.88 37.06 15.74
C ASP A 102 -1.04 36.52 16.94
N ASP A 103 0.29 36.53 17.06
CA ASP A 103 1.44 36.96 16.29
C ASP A 103 2.69 36.54 17.14
N VAL A 104 3.86 36.53 16.51
CA VAL A 104 5.25 36.58 17.06
C VAL A 104 5.82 35.40 17.88
N GLY A 105 6.98 34.92 17.41
CA GLY A 105 7.82 33.92 18.08
C GLY A 105 8.83 34.46 19.11
N GLY A 106 9.60 33.54 19.66
CA GLY A 106 10.78 33.81 20.49
C GLY A 106 11.48 32.51 20.84
N ASP A 107 12.74 32.39 20.40
CA ASP A 107 13.69 31.36 20.81
C ASP A 107 14.04 31.52 22.31
N GLY A 108 14.24 30.41 23.01
CA GLY A 108 14.76 30.37 24.37
C GLY A 108 14.91 28.94 24.88
N ASP A 109 16.15 28.49 25.00
CA ASP A 109 16.57 27.22 25.59
C ASP A 109 16.40 27.19 27.12
N ASP A 110 16.38 25.97 27.64
CA ASP A 110 16.78 25.49 28.99
C ASP A 110 15.78 25.42 30.16
N ASP A 111 15.89 24.25 30.80
CA ASP A 111 15.60 23.85 32.18
C ASP A 111 14.26 23.17 32.51
N ASP A 112 14.40 21.88 32.88
CA ASP A 112 13.49 21.06 33.65
C ASP A 112 13.14 21.75 34.98
N ASP A 113 11.86 22.00 35.22
CA ASP A 113 11.28 22.04 36.57
C ASP A 113 9.81 21.58 36.50
N ASP A 114 9.51 20.57 37.31
CA ASP A 114 8.17 20.06 37.58
C ASP A 114 7.33 21.16 38.25
N ASP A 115 6.33 21.69 37.56
CA ASP A 115 5.22 22.41 38.18
C ASP A 115 3.88 21.89 37.63
N ASP A 116 3.11 21.30 38.54
CA ASP A 116 1.72 20.89 38.38
C ASP A 116 0.85 22.13 38.10
N ASP A 117 0.58 22.45 36.83
CA ASP A 117 -0.49 23.37 36.44
C ASP A 117 -1.71 22.58 35.95
N ASP A 118 -2.71 22.50 36.83
CA ASP A 118 -4.08 22.05 36.58
C ASP A 118 -4.73 22.93 35.50
N ASP A 119 -4.56 22.56 34.24
CA ASP A 119 -5.29 23.16 33.11
C ASP A 119 -6.71 22.55 33.04
N ALA A 120 -7.55 22.96 33.98
CA ALA A 120 -8.97 22.62 34.01
C ALA A 120 -9.74 23.46 32.99
N ARG A 121 -9.88 22.95 31.76
CA ARG A 121 -10.94 23.27 30.79
C ARG A 121 -11.03 22.18 29.71
N ASP A 122 -12.26 21.70 29.47
CA ASP A 122 -12.73 20.71 28.47
C ASP A 122 -12.76 19.20 28.81
N ASP A 123 -13.01 18.83 30.07
CA ASP A 123 -13.07 17.40 30.48
C ASP A 123 -14.47 16.85 30.85
N ASP A 124 -15.52 17.67 30.83
CA ASP A 124 -16.86 17.26 31.34
C ASP A 124 -17.57 16.23 30.43
N ASP A 125 -17.49 16.38 29.11
CA ASP A 125 -18.19 15.50 28.16
C ASP A 125 -17.47 14.14 27.97
N THR A 126 -16.14 14.11 28.13
CA THR A 126 -15.32 12.90 28.01
C THR A 126 -15.38 12.06 29.29
N GLN A 127 -15.51 12.68 30.46
CA GLN A 127 -15.68 11.97 31.73
C GLN A 127 -17.08 11.37 31.87
N HIS A 128 -18.14 12.09 31.49
CA HIS A 128 -19.52 11.58 31.59
C HIS A 128 -19.78 10.34 30.71
N SER A 129 -19.20 10.30 29.51
CA SER A 129 -19.32 9.18 28.59
C SER A 129 -18.49 7.94 29.00
N LYS A 130 -17.37 8.13 29.72
CA LYS A 130 -16.59 7.03 30.33
C LYS A 130 -17.30 6.39 31.53
N GLU A 131 -17.84 7.19 32.45
CA GLU A 131 -18.53 6.68 33.65
C GLU A 131 -19.77 5.82 33.31
N LEU A 132 -20.49 6.16 32.23
CA LEU A 132 -21.65 5.39 31.76
C LEU A 132 -21.27 4.04 31.10
N ASP A 133 -20.03 3.89 30.63
CA ASP A 133 -19.56 2.66 29.99
C ASP A 133 -19.00 1.66 31.01
N GLU A 134 -18.39 2.13 32.10
CA GLU A 134 -17.85 1.26 33.16
C GLU A 134 -18.94 0.38 33.81
N ASN A 135 -20.20 0.81 33.75
CA ASN A 135 -21.33 0.07 34.31
C ASN A 135 -22.01 -0.88 33.31
N ARG A 136 -21.59 -0.89 32.04
CA ARG A 136 -22.13 -1.81 31.02
C ARG A 136 -21.27 -3.06 30.95
N ASP A 137 -21.89 -4.22 31.11
CA ASP A 137 -21.20 -5.52 31.05
C ASP A 137 -21.99 -6.54 30.24
N ASN A 138 -21.28 -7.45 29.58
CA ASN A 138 -21.81 -8.47 28.69
C ASN A 138 -22.48 -9.64 29.45
N ARG A 139 -22.47 -9.67 30.78
CA ARG A 139 -23.04 -10.75 31.61
C ARG A 139 -24.52 -11.07 31.33
N SER A 140 -25.29 -10.07 30.90
CA SER A 140 -26.73 -10.20 30.59
C SER A 140 -27.03 -10.43 29.10
N LEU A 141 -26.01 -10.48 28.24
CA LEU A 141 -26.18 -10.68 26.81
C LEU A 141 -26.31 -12.18 26.52
N ILE A 142 -27.48 -12.58 26.02
CA ILE A 142 -27.78 -13.97 25.64
C ILE A 142 -27.79 -14.06 24.11
N ASP A 143 -26.99 -14.96 23.55
CA ASP A 143 -26.97 -15.22 22.11
C ASP A 143 -28.04 -16.23 21.72
N ASN A 144 -29.25 -15.73 21.45
CA ASN A 144 -30.38 -16.54 21.01
C ASN A 144 -30.71 -16.33 19.52
N ASN A 145 -29.82 -15.71 18.74
CA ASN A 145 -30.04 -15.30 17.34
C ASN A 145 -31.30 -14.44 17.07
N THR A 146 -32.00 -13.95 18.10
CA THR A 146 -33.18 -13.06 17.97
C THR A 146 -32.85 -11.58 18.14
N ALA A 147 -31.57 -11.26 18.32
CA ALA A 147 -31.10 -9.91 18.64
C ALA A 147 -31.24 -8.87 17.50
N GLN A 148 -31.61 -9.32 16.29
CA GLN A 148 -31.81 -8.47 15.11
C GLN A 148 -33.18 -8.76 14.53
N ALA A 149 -34.05 -7.75 14.49
CA ALA A 149 -35.41 -7.90 13.98
C ALA A 149 -35.47 -7.91 12.44
N LEU A 150 -34.50 -7.29 11.78
CA LEU A 150 -34.45 -7.18 10.33
C LEU A 150 -33.94 -8.46 9.67
N SER A 151 -34.69 -9.01 8.70
CA SER A 151 -34.29 -10.24 8.01
C SER A 151 -33.24 -9.99 6.92
N GLY A 152 -32.55 -11.06 6.49
CA GLY A 152 -31.60 -10.98 5.38
C GLY A 152 -32.24 -10.52 4.06
N ASN A 153 -33.50 -10.90 3.82
CA ASN A 153 -34.25 -10.52 2.62
C ASN A 153 -34.60 -9.02 2.63
N ASP A 154 -34.92 -8.47 3.80
CA ASP A 154 -35.20 -7.03 3.94
C ASP A 154 -33.94 -6.20 3.64
N ILE A 155 -32.77 -6.67 4.10
CA ILE A 155 -31.47 -6.04 3.79
C ILE A 155 -31.18 -6.08 2.29
N GLU A 156 -31.47 -7.19 1.62
CA GLU A 156 -31.31 -7.30 0.18
C GLU A 156 -32.27 -6.37 -0.57
N THR A 157 -33.50 -6.25 -0.09
CA THR A 157 -34.51 -5.33 -0.63
C THR A 157 -34.04 -3.88 -0.50
N MET A 158 -33.51 -3.46 0.65
CA MET A 158 -32.93 -2.11 0.81
C MET A 158 -31.77 -1.88 -0.16
N LYS A 159 -30.89 -2.87 -0.35
CA LYS A 159 -29.79 -2.77 -1.32
C LYS A 159 -30.29 -2.64 -2.76
N ARG A 160 -31.33 -3.39 -3.11
CA ARG A 160 -31.96 -3.41 -4.45
C ARG A 160 -32.71 -2.10 -4.73
N ASN A 161 -33.33 -1.52 -3.70
CA ASN A 161 -33.97 -0.20 -3.76
C ASN A 161 -32.96 0.96 -3.84
N GLY A 162 -31.65 0.68 -3.77
CA GLY A 162 -30.63 1.72 -3.87
C GLY A 162 -30.55 2.59 -2.61
N VAL A 163 -30.85 2.05 -1.43
CA VAL A 163 -30.60 2.73 -0.15
C VAL A 163 -29.09 2.81 0.08
N SER A 164 -28.60 3.95 0.60
CA SER A 164 -27.18 4.15 0.95
C SER A 164 -26.74 3.14 2.01
N GLY A 165 -25.47 2.76 1.95
CA GLY A 165 -24.87 1.85 2.93
C GLY A 165 -24.97 2.34 4.36
N ASN A 166 -24.87 3.66 4.60
CA ASN A 166 -24.91 4.23 5.96
C ASN A 166 -26.31 4.11 6.56
N THR A 167 -27.35 4.43 5.79
CA THR A 167 -28.74 4.26 6.19
C THR A 167 -29.08 2.79 6.51
N ILE A 168 -28.49 1.83 5.78
CA ILE A 168 -28.64 0.40 6.11
C ILE A 168 -27.99 0.08 7.46
N VAL A 169 -26.84 0.68 7.78
CA VAL A 169 -26.17 0.49 9.07
C VAL A 169 -27.00 1.10 10.20
N GLU A 170 -27.55 2.29 10.01
CA GLU A 170 -28.45 2.95 10.98
C GLU A 170 -29.72 2.12 11.22
N ALA A 171 -30.37 1.63 10.16
CA ALA A 171 -31.51 0.73 10.27
C ALA A 171 -31.16 -0.55 11.05
N LEU A 172 -29.97 -1.12 10.84
CA LEU A 172 -29.49 -2.31 11.57
C LEU A 172 -29.19 -2.03 13.05
N ILE A 173 -28.85 -0.79 13.41
CA ILE A 173 -28.63 -0.36 14.79
C ILE A 173 -29.98 -0.17 15.48
N ALA A 174 -30.90 0.55 14.85
CA ALA A 174 -32.25 0.80 15.37
C ALA A 174 -33.05 -0.49 15.62
N ASN A 175 -32.88 -1.51 14.77
CA ASN A 175 -33.57 -2.80 14.90
C ASN A 175 -32.83 -3.82 15.78
N SER A 176 -31.75 -3.44 16.47
CA SER A 176 -31.00 -4.33 17.35
C SER A 176 -31.36 -4.11 18.82
N SER A 177 -32.04 -5.10 19.40
CA SER A 177 -32.47 -5.08 20.81
C SER A 177 -31.32 -5.15 21.82
N THR A 178 -30.14 -5.61 21.38
CA THR A 178 -28.95 -5.76 22.23
C THR A 178 -27.96 -4.61 22.10
N PHE A 179 -28.12 -3.73 21.12
CA PHE A 179 -27.09 -2.73 20.81
C PHE A 179 -26.87 -1.74 21.95
N GLY A 180 -27.94 -1.18 22.52
CA GLY A 180 -27.83 -0.21 23.62
C GLY A 180 -27.30 -0.79 24.95
N LYS A 181 -27.38 -2.13 25.13
CA LYS A 181 -26.87 -2.81 26.34
C LYS A 181 -25.39 -3.15 26.26
N LYS A 182 -24.78 -3.02 25.07
CA LYS A 182 -23.36 -3.31 24.85
C LYS A 182 -22.50 -2.16 25.36
N THR A 183 -21.26 -2.47 25.71
CA THR A 183 -20.22 -1.48 25.99
C THR A 183 -19.93 -0.61 24.75
N LEU A 184 -19.38 0.59 24.93
CA LEU A 184 -19.06 1.51 23.83
C LEU A 184 -18.11 0.86 22.83
N GLN A 185 -17.05 0.19 23.32
CA GLN A 185 -16.12 -0.56 22.45
C GLN A 185 -16.83 -1.65 21.63
N SER A 186 -17.81 -2.34 22.23
CA SER A 186 -18.60 -3.36 21.55
C SER A 186 -19.57 -2.75 20.54
N GLN A 187 -20.12 -1.57 20.82
CA GLN A 187 -20.96 -0.81 19.91
C GLN A 187 -20.15 -0.32 18.71
N GLU A 188 -18.98 0.28 18.92
CA GLU A 188 -18.08 0.73 17.86
C GLU A 188 -17.61 -0.42 16.98
N LYS A 189 -17.17 -1.54 17.59
CA LYS A 189 -16.82 -2.76 16.86
C LYS A 189 -17.98 -3.26 16.00
N TYR A 190 -19.21 -3.20 16.52
CA TYR A 190 -20.40 -3.56 15.75
C TYR A 190 -20.64 -2.59 14.59
N LYS A 191 -20.59 -1.27 14.83
CA LYS A 191 -20.71 -0.22 13.81
C LYS A 191 -19.69 -0.44 12.69
N LEU A 192 -18.40 -0.60 13.03
CA LEU A 192 -17.32 -0.80 12.07
C LEU A 192 -17.49 -2.09 11.25
N LYS A 193 -17.90 -3.19 11.89
CA LYS A 193 -18.20 -4.46 11.20
C LYS A 193 -19.35 -4.31 10.19
N LYS A 194 -20.40 -3.57 10.54
CA LYS A 194 -21.55 -3.32 9.65
C LYS A 194 -21.19 -2.34 8.53
N GLN A 195 -20.46 -1.26 8.82
CA GLN A 195 -19.94 -0.33 7.82
C GLN A 195 -19.08 -1.08 6.79
N LYS A 196 -18.11 -1.89 7.22
CA LYS A 196 -17.26 -2.69 6.32
C LYS A 196 -18.06 -3.61 5.37
N LYS A 197 -19.23 -4.10 5.81
CA LYS A 197 -20.10 -5.00 5.04
C LYS A 197 -21.10 -4.26 4.13
N HIS A 198 -21.65 -3.14 4.59
CA HIS A 198 -22.79 -2.48 3.95
C HIS A 198 -22.46 -1.11 3.33
N ALA A 199 -21.43 -0.43 3.82
CA ALA A 199 -20.95 0.87 3.37
C ALA A 199 -19.44 0.81 3.08
N PRO A 200 -19.00 0.05 2.05
CA PRO A 200 -17.58 -0.08 1.77
C PRO A 200 -16.97 1.27 1.39
N LYS A 201 -15.80 1.55 1.96
CA LYS A 201 -15.01 2.76 1.70
C LYS A 201 -13.81 2.42 0.82
N LEU A 202 -13.46 3.36 -0.06
CA LEU A 202 -12.32 3.26 -0.96
C LEU A 202 -11.37 4.43 -0.67
N LEU A 203 -10.14 4.12 -0.29
CA LEU A 203 -9.06 5.08 -0.12
C LEU A 203 -8.16 5.05 -1.36
N LEU A 204 -8.01 6.21 -2.00
CA LEU A 204 -7.12 6.42 -3.14
C LEU A 204 -5.69 6.62 -2.64
N ARG A 205 -4.83 5.61 -2.79
CA ARG A 205 -3.42 5.69 -2.38
C ARG A 205 -2.48 5.91 -3.57
N ARG A 206 -1.43 6.70 -3.32
CA ARG A 206 -0.32 6.87 -4.25
C ARG A 206 0.53 5.60 -4.30
N PRO A 207 0.94 5.13 -5.50
CA PRO A 207 1.99 4.12 -5.59
C PRO A 207 3.33 4.72 -5.15
N SER A 208 3.87 4.17 -4.07
CA SER A 208 5.23 4.41 -3.57
C SER A 208 5.88 3.06 -3.31
N THR A 209 7.20 3.01 -3.18
CA THR A 209 7.94 1.79 -2.80
C THR A 209 7.28 1.09 -1.63
N ARG A 210 6.93 1.88 -0.59
CA ARG A 210 6.27 1.39 0.61
C ARG A 210 4.94 0.72 0.29
N SER A 211 4.03 1.46 -0.33
CA SER A 211 2.68 0.96 -0.62
C SER A 211 2.70 -0.20 -1.61
N ILE A 212 3.64 -0.21 -2.56
CA ILE A 212 3.79 -1.27 -3.54
C ILE A 212 4.29 -2.55 -2.87
N CYS A 213 5.32 -2.46 -2.05
CA CYS A 213 5.86 -3.58 -1.28
C CYS A 213 4.79 -4.21 -0.38
N GLU A 214 4.07 -3.40 0.41
CA GLU A 214 2.99 -3.88 1.28
C GLU A 214 1.87 -4.58 0.48
N THR A 215 1.48 -4.00 -0.66
CA THR A 215 0.42 -4.58 -1.51
C THR A 215 0.87 -5.86 -2.18
N ASN A 216 2.11 -5.92 -2.68
CA ASN A 216 2.63 -7.09 -3.37
C ASN A 216 2.79 -8.27 -2.41
N SER A 217 3.29 -8.02 -1.19
CA SER A 217 3.42 -9.05 -0.16
C SER A 217 2.06 -9.63 0.26
N LYS A 218 1.00 -8.82 0.35
CA LYS A 218 -0.36 -9.30 0.59
C LYS A 218 -0.92 -10.11 -0.59
N LYS A 219 -0.68 -9.66 -1.82
CA LYS A 219 -1.20 -10.31 -3.04
C LYS A 219 -0.53 -11.65 -3.34
N ASP A 220 0.79 -11.72 -3.13
CA ASP A 220 1.56 -12.91 -3.44
C ASP A 220 1.44 -13.99 -2.35
N ALA A 221 0.89 -13.66 -1.17
CA ALA A 221 0.54 -14.63 -0.13
C ALA A 221 -0.50 -15.65 -0.63
N ASP A 222 -1.35 -15.23 -1.55
CA ASP A 222 -2.44 -16.04 -2.11
C ASP A 222 -2.07 -16.76 -3.42
N LYS A 223 -0.84 -16.57 -3.96
CA LYS A 223 -0.44 -17.18 -5.24
C LYS A 223 0.32 -18.49 -5.06
N ILE A 224 -0.08 -19.49 -5.85
CA ILE A 224 0.62 -20.78 -6.01
C ILE A 224 1.80 -20.57 -6.95
N GLY A 225 2.97 -20.22 -6.41
CA GLY A 225 4.21 -20.02 -7.16
C GLY A 225 5.40 -19.77 -6.21
N PRO A 226 6.65 -19.65 -6.72
CA PRO A 226 7.78 -19.36 -5.86
C PRO A 226 7.54 -18.02 -5.13
N PRO A 227 7.71 -17.99 -3.80
CA PRO A 227 7.43 -16.81 -2.99
C PRO A 227 8.30 -15.64 -3.42
N ARG A 228 7.68 -14.55 -3.89
CA ARG A 228 8.34 -13.25 -4.08
C ARG A 228 8.05 -12.35 -2.88
N PHE A 229 8.41 -12.83 -1.70
CA PHE A 229 8.16 -12.12 -0.44
C PHE A 229 9.37 -11.29 -0.04
N MET A 230 9.16 -9.97 0.02
CA MET A 230 10.06 -9.06 0.70
C MET A 230 9.21 -8.17 1.60
N ARG A 231 9.49 -8.20 2.90
CA ARG A 231 8.84 -7.30 3.85
C ARG A 231 9.43 -5.89 3.71
N LEU A 232 8.61 -4.91 4.07
CA LEU A 232 8.97 -3.49 3.93
C LEU A 232 10.19 -3.09 4.76
N ASP A 233 10.27 -3.59 5.99
CA ASP A 233 11.39 -3.35 6.91
C ASP A 233 12.72 -3.82 6.29
N VAL A 234 12.75 -5.03 5.75
CA VAL A 234 13.95 -5.58 5.08
C VAL A 234 14.33 -4.75 3.86
N LEU A 235 13.36 -4.35 3.04
CA LEU A 235 13.61 -3.48 1.88
C LEU A 235 14.18 -2.13 2.32
N SER A 236 13.63 -1.53 3.37
CA SER A 236 14.10 -0.24 3.89
C SER A 236 15.53 -0.32 4.44
N LEU A 237 15.85 -1.41 5.15
CA LEU A 237 17.18 -1.68 5.67
C LEU A 237 18.19 -1.89 4.52
N LEU A 238 17.83 -2.69 3.52
CA LEU A 238 18.67 -2.93 2.34
C LEU A 238 19.05 -1.61 1.64
N LEU A 239 18.07 -0.74 1.37
CA LEU A 239 18.31 0.55 0.71
C LEU A 239 19.16 1.50 1.56
N SER A 240 19.05 1.41 2.88
CA SER A 240 19.83 2.24 3.81
C SER A 240 21.26 1.72 3.95
N MET A 241 21.46 0.41 4.10
CA MET A 241 22.79 -0.21 4.18
C MET A 241 23.56 -0.09 2.88
N ALA A 242 22.88 -0.16 1.73
CA ALA A 242 23.50 0.08 0.43
C ALA A 242 23.77 1.57 0.14
N ASN A 243 23.40 2.47 1.06
CA ASN A 243 23.55 3.92 0.91
C ASN A 243 23.01 4.46 -0.43
N VAL A 244 21.83 3.98 -0.83
CA VAL A 244 21.20 4.39 -2.09
C VAL A 244 20.74 5.84 -1.96
N GLY A 245 21.36 6.72 -2.75
CA GLY A 245 21.07 8.15 -2.78
C GLY A 245 21.23 8.73 -4.19
N ALA A 246 20.78 9.96 -4.38
CA ALA A 246 20.86 10.68 -5.64
C ALA A 246 22.28 10.68 -6.23
N TYR A 247 22.38 10.65 -7.56
CA TYR A 247 23.63 10.63 -8.34
C TYR A 247 24.47 9.34 -8.21
N SER A 248 24.02 8.33 -7.46
CA SER A 248 24.70 7.04 -7.39
C SER A 248 24.39 6.17 -8.60
N ASP A 249 25.40 5.45 -9.08
CA ASP A 249 25.23 4.36 -10.04
C ASP A 249 25.17 3.03 -9.29
N VAL A 250 24.01 2.37 -9.34
CA VAL A 250 23.71 1.22 -8.49
C VAL A 250 23.51 -0.03 -9.34
N LEU A 251 24.31 -1.06 -9.05
CA LEU A 251 24.14 -2.40 -9.61
C LEU A 251 23.21 -3.22 -8.73
N VAL A 252 22.14 -3.79 -9.30
CA VAL A 252 21.09 -4.52 -8.58
C VAL A 252 20.87 -5.89 -9.19
N VAL A 253 20.93 -6.94 -8.38
CA VAL A 253 20.42 -8.28 -8.72
C VAL A 253 19.05 -8.43 -8.06
N ASP A 254 17.97 -8.47 -8.85
CA ASP A 254 16.60 -8.53 -8.34
C ASP A 254 15.85 -9.76 -8.87
N MET A 255 15.34 -10.58 -7.95
CA MET A 255 14.51 -11.76 -8.23
C MET A 255 13.05 -11.59 -7.79
N VAL A 256 12.69 -10.42 -7.27
CA VAL A 256 11.39 -10.05 -6.68
C VAL A 256 10.54 -9.27 -7.68
N GLY A 257 10.69 -9.54 -8.98
CA GLY A 257 9.86 -8.96 -10.05
C GLY A 257 10.13 -7.47 -10.33
N GLY A 258 11.31 -6.96 -9.95
CA GLY A 258 11.68 -5.56 -10.13
C GLY A 258 11.29 -4.64 -8.98
N LEU A 259 10.89 -5.19 -7.81
CA LEU A 259 10.55 -4.40 -6.63
C LEU A 259 11.76 -3.60 -6.12
N VAL A 260 12.94 -4.22 -6.03
CA VAL A 260 14.17 -3.59 -5.55
C VAL A 260 14.66 -2.58 -6.58
N VAL A 261 14.63 -2.95 -7.87
CA VAL A 261 14.97 -2.03 -8.98
C VAL A 261 14.11 -0.77 -8.93
N GLY A 262 12.80 -0.93 -8.76
CA GLY A 262 11.87 0.20 -8.61
C GLY A 262 12.17 1.03 -7.37
N ALA A 263 12.46 0.40 -6.24
CA ALA A 263 12.78 1.11 -5.00
C ALA A 263 14.06 1.96 -5.08
N VAL A 264 15.11 1.41 -5.72
CA VAL A 264 16.34 2.14 -6.01
C VAL A 264 16.04 3.31 -6.95
N ALA A 265 15.31 3.07 -8.05
CA ALA A 265 14.95 4.13 -9.00
C ALA A 265 14.12 5.27 -8.38
N GLU A 266 13.19 4.96 -7.46
CA GLU A 266 12.44 5.97 -6.71
C GLU A 266 13.36 6.83 -5.84
N ARG A 267 14.33 6.21 -5.14
CA ARG A 267 15.32 6.91 -4.29
C ARG A 267 16.29 7.77 -5.10
N LEU A 268 16.70 7.32 -6.29
CA LEU A 268 17.56 8.07 -7.20
C LEU A 268 16.85 9.27 -7.83
N GLY A 269 15.52 9.21 -7.99
CA GLY A 269 14.73 10.32 -8.53
C GLY A 269 15.11 10.76 -9.95
N GLY A 270 15.78 9.88 -10.72
CA GLY A 270 16.27 10.16 -12.08
C GLY A 270 17.69 10.72 -12.14
N THR A 271 18.36 10.83 -10.99
CA THR A 271 19.78 11.21 -10.88
C THR A 271 20.63 9.95 -10.67
N GLY A 272 21.59 9.68 -11.56
CA GLY A 272 22.36 8.42 -11.59
C GLY A 272 21.67 7.31 -12.39
N TYR A 273 22.22 6.10 -12.33
CA TYR A 273 21.74 4.92 -13.07
C TYR A 273 21.44 3.73 -12.16
N VAL A 274 20.42 2.96 -12.54
CA VAL A 274 20.16 1.63 -11.96
C VAL A 274 20.45 0.59 -13.02
N CYS A 275 21.48 -0.23 -12.81
CA CYS A 275 21.76 -1.38 -13.65
C CYS A 275 21.17 -2.63 -13.00
N SER A 276 20.08 -3.14 -13.55
CA SER A 276 19.51 -4.42 -13.14
C SER A 276 20.22 -5.55 -13.89
N THR A 277 21.03 -6.30 -13.15
CA THR A 277 21.75 -7.46 -13.67
C THR A 277 21.02 -8.76 -13.34
N TYR A 278 21.18 -9.75 -14.21
CA TYR A 278 20.56 -11.06 -14.08
C TYR A 278 21.52 -12.15 -14.53
N PHE A 279 21.25 -13.37 -14.05
CA PHE A 279 21.95 -14.57 -14.47
C PHE A 279 21.13 -15.32 -15.51
N GLY A 280 21.79 -15.89 -16.51
CA GLY A 280 21.15 -16.63 -17.59
C GLY A 280 20.87 -15.80 -18.85
N PRO A 281 20.18 -16.40 -19.83
CA PRO A 281 20.06 -15.83 -21.18
C PRO A 281 19.03 -14.71 -21.30
N SER A 282 18.05 -14.64 -20.40
CA SER A 282 16.91 -13.71 -20.49
C SER A 282 16.78 -12.86 -19.23
N PRO A 283 16.47 -11.55 -19.36
CA PRO A 283 16.25 -10.69 -18.21
C PRO A 283 15.08 -11.15 -17.36
N ASN A 284 15.18 -10.93 -16.05
CA ASN A 284 14.03 -11.07 -15.16
C ASN A 284 12.96 -10.03 -15.49
N SER A 285 11.69 -10.39 -15.29
CA SER A 285 10.59 -9.45 -15.46
C SER A 285 10.65 -8.35 -14.39
N ILE A 286 10.59 -7.10 -14.86
CA ILE A 286 10.59 -5.89 -14.03
C ILE A 286 9.27 -5.11 -14.17
N ASP A 287 8.17 -5.82 -14.44
CA ASP A 287 6.86 -5.23 -14.73
C ASP A 287 6.29 -4.41 -13.57
N ILE A 288 6.74 -4.66 -12.33
CA ILE A 288 6.34 -3.87 -11.14
C ILE A 288 6.69 -2.39 -11.32
N ILE A 289 7.75 -2.06 -12.07
CA ILE A 289 8.16 -0.67 -12.34
C ILE A 289 7.02 0.15 -12.97
N ARG A 290 6.14 -0.49 -13.76
CA ARG A 290 4.97 0.18 -14.37
C ARG A 290 3.96 0.69 -13.35
N GLN A 291 4.02 0.21 -12.10
CA GLN A 291 3.14 0.62 -11.01
C GLN A 291 3.59 1.91 -10.33
N TYR A 292 4.88 2.26 -10.40
CA TYR A 292 5.49 3.40 -9.70
C TYR A 292 5.17 4.77 -10.31
N ASN A 293 4.58 4.83 -11.51
CA ASN A 293 4.36 6.08 -12.25
C ASN A 293 5.64 6.90 -12.48
N PHE A 294 6.76 6.25 -12.73
CA PHE A 294 7.99 6.95 -13.05
C PHE A 294 7.85 7.82 -14.29
N SER A 295 8.53 8.97 -14.28
CA SER A 295 8.70 9.79 -15.46
C SER A 295 9.53 9.05 -16.51
N THR A 296 9.52 9.57 -17.73
CA THR A 296 10.41 9.10 -18.79
C THR A 296 11.87 9.22 -18.40
N ASP A 297 12.23 10.27 -17.66
CA ASP A 297 13.60 10.53 -17.20
C ASP A 297 14.08 9.41 -16.28
N VAL A 298 13.31 9.10 -15.23
CA VAL A 298 13.62 8.00 -14.30
C VAL A 298 13.67 6.66 -15.05
N THR A 299 12.69 6.41 -15.92
CA THR A 299 12.61 5.13 -16.66
C THR A 299 13.80 4.94 -17.60
N SER A 300 14.30 6.01 -18.22
CA SER A 300 15.47 5.96 -19.12
C SER A 300 16.79 5.63 -18.42
N ARG A 301 16.85 5.81 -17.09
CA ARG A 301 18.02 5.50 -16.25
C ARG A 301 18.04 4.07 -15.72
N ILE A 302 16.96 3.32 -15.93
CA ILE A 302 16.87 1.90 -15.55
C ILE A 302 17.34 1.08 -16.74
N VAL A 303 18.53 0.49 -16.62
CA VAL A 303 19.15 -0.34 -17.66
C VAL A 303 19.23 -1.79 -17.20
N GLN A 304 19.23 -2.72 -18.16
CA GLN A 304 19.42 -4.15 -17.88
C GLN A 304 20.64 -4.66 -18.64
N SER A 305 21.46 -5.45 -17.96
CA SER A 305 22.63 -6.11 -18.56
C SER A 305 22.77 -7.52 -17.98
N PRO A 306 23.06 -8.55 -18.78
CA PRO A 306 23.38 -9.85 -18.22
C PRO A 306 24.71 -9.78 -17.45
N PHE A 307 24.84 -10.61 -16.42
CA PHE A 307 26.06 -10.65 -15.60
C PHE A 307 27.30 -11.06 -16.40
N SER A 308 27.14 -11.90 -17.44
CA SER A 308 28.22 -12.31 -18.35
C SER A 308 28.90 -11.13 -19.03
N ASP A 309 28.12 -10.15 -19.46
CA ASP A 309 28.63 -9.00 -20.22
C ASP A 309 29.41 -8.08 -19.29
N LEU A 310 28.88 -7.82 -18.08
CA LEU A 310 29.57 -7.06 -17.04
C LEU A 310 30.92 -7.67 -16.66
N CYS A 311 30.99 -9.00 -16.54
CA CYS A 311 32.23 -9.72 -16.27
C CYS A 311 33.23 -9.64 -17.44
N SER A 312 32.74 -9.63 -18.68
CA SER A 312 33.59 -9.57 -19.87
C SER A 312 34.35 -8.24 -19.98
N PHE A 313 33.73 -7.13 -19.54
CA PHE A 313 34.41 -5.83 -19.48
C PHE A 313 35.58 -5.79 -18.51
N ARG A 314 35.49 -6.54 -17.40
CA ARG A 314 36.59 -6.63 -16.43
C ARG A 314 37.83 -7.32 -17.01
N ASN A 315 37.64 -8.29 -17.90
CA ASN A 315 38.74 -8.99 -18.56
C ASN A 315 39.36 -8.19 -19.73
N SER A 316 38.65 -7.17 -20.23
CA SER A 316 39.18 -6.22 -21.23
C SER A 316 39.86 -4.98 -20.60
N GLY A 317 39.75 -4.84 -19.28
CA GLY A 317 40.10 -3.65 -18.49
C GLY A 317 41.59 -3.37 -18.26
N ASN A 318 42.52 -3.94 -19.04
CA ASN A 318 43.89 -3.39 -19.12
C ASN A 318 44.02 -2.25 -20.15
N THR A 319 42.91 -1.78 -20.72
CA THR A 319 42.87 -0.55 -21.51
C THR A 319 41.89 0.43 -20.87
N SER A 320 42.43 1.53 -20.34
CA SER A 320 41.66 2.66 -19.81
C SER A 320 40.64 3.11 -20.85
N CYS A 321 39.35 2.97 -20.56
CA CYS A 321 38.31 3.63 -21.34
C CYS A 321 38.37 5.14 -21.03
N VAL A 322 38.92 5.90 -21.97
CA VAL A 322 38.91 7.37 -21.92
C VAL A 322 37.47 7.84 -22.09
N LEU A 323 36.80 8.14 -20.99
CA LEU A 323 35.74 9.15 -21.01
C LEU A 323 36.45 10.49 -21.21
N SER A 324 36.18 11.12 -22.36
CA SER A 324 36.75 12.42 -22.69
C SER A 324 36.11 13.48 -21.81
N ASP A 325 36.80 13.89 -20.76
CA ASP A 325 36.70 15.24 -20.20
C ASP A 325 38.07 15.66 -19.68
N THR A 326 38.54 16.78 -20.22
CA THR A 326 39.89 17.31 -20.03
C THR A 326 39.99 18.07 -18.71
N ILE A 327 40.70 17.55 -17.71
CA ILE A 327 41.44 18.35 -16.71
C ILE A 327 42.76 17.62 -16.40
N GLN A 328 43.89 18.28 -16.71
CA GLN A 328 45.23 17.82 -16.37
C GLN A 328 45.55 18.13 -14.91
N VAL A 329 46.01 17.14 -14.13
CA VAL A 329 46.97 17.34 -13.03
C VAL A 329 47.87 16.10 -12.92
N GLU A 330 49.17 16.32 -12.93
CA GLU A 330 50.24 15.32 -12.80
C GLU A 330 50.38 14.73 -11.38
N GLY A 331 50.93 13.51 -11.25
CA GLY A 331 51.73 13.16 -10.07
C GLY A 331 51.84 11.69 -9.66
N VAL A 332 52.83 10.97 -10.23
CA VAL A 332 53.75 9.98 -9.61
C VAL A 332 53.19 8.68 -8.97
N GLY A 333 53.57 7.53 -9.53
CA GLY A 333 53.79 6.25 -8.80
C GLY A 333 55.28 5.87 -8.82
N PRO A 334 55.71 4.62 -8.50
CA PRO A 334 55.02 3.50 -7.85
C PRO A 334 55.89 2.80 -6.76
N SER A 335 55.37 1.77 -6.07
CA SER A 335 56.22 0.63 -5.61
C SER A 335 55.39 -0.61 -5.26
N ASP A 336 55.76 -1.72 -5.92
CA ASP A 336 55.35 -3.12 -5.71
C ASP A 336 55.52 -3.63 -4.27
N VAL A 337 54.63 -4.55 -3.87
CA VAL A 337 54.98 -5.69 -3.00
C VAL A 337 54.01 -6.85 -3.28
N SER A 338 54.56 -7.97 -3.75
CA SER A 338 53.95 -9.30 -3.75
C SER A 338 54.27 -10.02 -2.43
N ASP A 339 53.32 -10.76 -1.86
CA ASP A 339 53.40 -12.22 -1.66
C ASP A 339 52.30 -12.77 -0.71
N GLU A 340 52.09 -14.08 -0.87
CA GLU A 340 50.96 -14.94 -0.55
C GLU A 340 50.62 -15.25 0.94
N ILE A 341 49.57 -16.09 1.07
CA ILE A 341 49.16 -17.01 2.16
C ILE A 341 48.01 -16.40 2.99
N THR A 342 46.75 -16.88 2.90
CA THR A 342 46.34 -18.24 3.27
C THR A 342 44.96 -18.59 2.72
N GLN A 343 44.85 -19.78 2.13
CA GLN A 343 43.62 -20.51 1.82
C GLN A 343 42.84 -20.91 3.08
N SER A 344 41.52 -20.83 3.02
CA SER A 344 40.53 -21.84 3.45
C SER A 344 39.17 -21.14 3.32
N TYR A 345 38.13 -21.63 2.65
CA TYR A 345 37.58 -22.98 2.47
C TYR A 345 36.62 -22.89 1.26
N LEU A 346 36.95 -23.60 0.18
CA LEU A 346 36.08 -23.83 -0.98
C LEU A 346 35.24 -25.08 -0.71
N ALA A 347 33.91 -24.97 -0.71
CA ALA A 347 33.01 -26.12 -0.72
C ALA A 347 32.77 -26.57 -2.17
N GLN A 348 32.99 -27.85 -2.43
CA GLN A 348 32.89 -28.49 -3.75
C GLN A 348 31.44 -28.80 -4.17
N PRO A 349 31.15 -28.88 -5.48
CA PRO A 349 29.85 -29.29 -6.01
C PRO A 349 29.65 -30.82 -5.98
N VAL A 350 28.42 -31.26 -5.71
CA VAL A 350 28.05 -32.69 -5.70
C VAL A 350 27.41 -33.07 -7.04
N ASP A 351 27.92 -34.15 -7.64
CA ASP A 351 27.50 -34.72 -8.92
C ASP A 351 26.06 -35.25 -8.90
N VAL A 352 25.32 -35.02 -9.99
CA VAL A 352 24.03 -35.65 -10.30
C VAL A 352 24.28 -36.74 -11.34
N ALA A 353 24.12 -38.00 -10.94
CA ALA A 353 24.11 -39.15 -11.85
C ALA A 353 22.67 -39.58 -12.15
N THR A 354 22.35 -39.62 -13.43
CA THR A 354 21.14 -40.18 -14.04
C THR A 354 21.05 -41.69 -13.81
N ILE A 355 19.89 -42.21 -13.39
CA ILE A 355 19.56 -43.63 -13.49
C ILE A 355 18.09 -43.81 -13.91
N SER A 356 17.90 -44.65 -14.93
CA SER A 356 16.66 -44.94 -15.63
C SER A 356 15.68 -45.82 -14.85
N ALA A 357 14.43 -45.80 -15.32
CA ALA A 357 13.26 -46.50 -14.82
C ALA A 357 13.36 -48.04 -14.84
N GLU A 358 12.79 -48.67 -13.80
CA GLU A 358 11.99 -49.91 -13.92
C GLU A 358 11.12 -50.17 -12.67
N ASN A 359 9.80 -50.18 -12.89
CA ASN A 359 8.76 -51.09 -12.38
C ASN A 359 8.59 -51.38 -10.86
N VAL A 360 7.57 -50.79 -10.21
CA VAL A 360 6.83 -51.40 -9.07
C VAL A 360 5.34 -50.95 -9.10
N GLN A 361 4.44 -51.90 -8.84
CA GLN A 361 2.97 -51.85 -8.98
C GLN A 361 2.21 -50.98 -7.94
N PRO A 362 0.96 -50.56 -8.23
CA PRO A 362 0.17 -49.70 -7.34
C PRO A 362 -0.50 -50.47 -6.21
N ILE A 363 -0.58 -49.85 -5.03
CA ILE A 363 -1.29 -50.32 -3.86
C ILE A 363 -2.53 -49.44 -3.70
N ASP A 364 -3.70 -50.05 -3.82
CA ASP A 364 -5.01 -49.42 -3.57
C ASP A 364 -5.20 -49.13 -2.08
N VAL A 365 -5.63 -47.90 -1.75
CA VAL A 365 -6.20 -47.58 -0.43
C VAL A 365 -7.55 -46.93 -0.63
N GLU A 366 -8.56 -47.70 -0.25
CA GLU A 366 -9.98 -47.41 -0.19
C GLU A 366 -10.27 -46.32 0.85
N VAL A 367 -11.07 -45.31 0.49
CA VAL A 367 -11.64 -44.34 1.44
C VAL A 367 -13.16 -44.56 1.47
N SER A 368 -13.67 -44.96 2.65
CA SER A 368 -15.09 -44.97 2.97
C SER A 368 -15.44 -43.70 3.76
N GLU A 369 -16.48 -42.98 3.33
CA GLU A 369 -17.15 -41.94 4.11
C GLU A 369 -17.97 -42.55 5.26
N PRO A 370 -18.19 -41.78 6.33
CA PRO A 370 -19.57 -41.32 6.57
C PRO A 370 -19.73 -39.79 6.68
#